data_AF-A0A7C6J2B2-F1
#
_entry.id   AF-A0A7C6J2B2-F1
#
_cell.length_a   1.000
_cell.length_b   1.000
_cell.length_c   1.000
_cell.angle_alpha   90.00
_cell.angle_beta   90.00
_cell.angle_gamma   90.00
#
_symmetry.space_group_name_H-M   'P 1'
#
loop_
_entity.id
_entity.type
_entity.pdbx_description
1 polymer ?
#
loop_
_entity_poly.entity_id
_entity_poly.type
_entity_poly.pdbx_seq_one_letter_code
_entity_poly.pdbx_strand_id
1 'polypeptide(L)'
;WTLYLRDGIYIYFGEYPQTIKEDNVVISTEQDSRGYFLGSDGVYYAKVVASQHGSYNYFSDGKRVTNGVIYYFKVEPIKWRILNEGSGEALILCESIIANKRYDDPSNNYKESEIRAWLNDQFYNTAFTNLQKQLVITTEVDNSVYSTGYDPNAYACENTFDKVFLLSYREVTNSSYGFSSDSSAYDTARQKVTSDYSRATGADTTTSSPYYGNGFWWLRSPGSSNSLIARYLNNAGYVYIGAVNYTYNGVVPALKIKLN
;
A
#
# COMPACT_ATOMS: atom_id res chain seq x y z
N TRP A 1 -13.23 -3.10 -24.13
CA TRP A 1 -12.48 -2.29 -23.16
C TRP A 1 -12.20 -3.16 -21.94
N THR A 2 -10.95 -3.51 -21.71
CA THR A 2 -10.59 -4.34 -20.55
C THR A 2 -10.37 -3.41 -19.35
N LEU A 3 -11.06 -3.65 -18.23
CA LEU A 3 -11.00 -2.78 -17.03
C LEU A 3 -9.77 -3.04 -16.16
N TYR A 4 -9.10 -4.18 -16.40
CA TYR A 4 -7.82 -4.57 -15.85
C TYR A 4 -7.04 -5.37 -16.90
N LEU A 5 -5.73 -5.50 -16.74
CA LEU A 5 -4.91 -6.45 -17.50
C LEU A 5 -4.50 -7.60 -16.58
N ARG A 6 -4.62 -8.84 -17.04
CA ARG A 6 -4.11 -10.02 -16.31
C ARG A 6 -2.84 -10.52 -16.98
N ASP A 7 -1.82 -10.78 -16.18
CA ASP A 7 -0.54 -11.35 -16.60
C ASP A 7 -0.07 -12.39 -15.56
N GLY A 8 -0.30 -13.66 -15.87
CA GLY A 8 -0.04 -14.77 -14.95
C GLY A 8 -0.75 -14.61 -13.61
N ILE A 9 0.03 -14.49 -12.54
CA ILE A 9 -0.45 -14.30 -11.15
C ILE A 9 -0.70 -12.83 -10.80
N TYR A 10 -0.55 -11.91 -11.75
CA TYR A 10 -0.69 -10.49 -11.54
C TYR A 10 -1.89 -9.91 -12.27
N ILE A 11 -2.46 -8.87 -11.67
CA ILE A 11 -3.50 -8.01 -12.24
C ILE A 11 -2.97 -6.58 -12.21
N TYR A 12 -3.15 -5.84 -13.30
CA TYR A 12 -2.92 -4.40 -13.37
C TYR A 12 -4.28 -3.70 -13.39
N PHE A 13 -4.59 -2.97 -12.32
CA PHE A 13 -5.93 -2.44 -12.06
C PHE A 13 -5.88 -1.15 -11.25
N GLY A 14 -6.63 -0.13 -11.69
CA GLY A 14 -6.44 1.24 -11.18
C GLY A 14 -5.08 1.82 -11.53
N GLU A 15 -4.86 3.08 -11.19
CA GLU A 15 -3.60 3.80 -11.43
C GLU A 15 -3.25 4.74 -10.28
N TYR A 16 -1.98 4.88 -9.97
CA TYR A 16 -1.51 5.75 -8.88
C TYR A 16 -0.07 6.22 -9.15
N PRO A 17 0.36 7.38 -8.60
CA PRO A 17 1.73 7.85 -8.67
C PRO A 17 2.75 6.82 -8.16
N GLN A 18 3.76 6.51 -8.98
CA GLN A 18 4.71 5.43 -8.67
C GLN A 18 6.15 5.80 -9.03
N THR A 19 6.51 5.80 -10.33
CA THR A 19 7.89 6.03 -10.80
C THR A 19 8.19 7.51 -11.02
N ILE A 20 9.46 7.92 -10.83
CA ILE A 20 9.90 9.29 -11.12
C ILE A 20 9.80 9.60 -12.63
N LYS A 21 9.39 10.83 -12.97
CA LYS A 21 9.34 11.32 -14.36
C LYS A 21 10.72 11.28 -15.02
N GLU A 22 10.77 10.78 -16.25
CA GLU A 22 11.96 10.85 -17.11
C GLU A 22 12.34 12.29 -17.47
N ASP A 23 13.64 12.55 -17.68
CA ASP A 23 14.16 13.91 -17.86
C ASP A 23 13.64 14.60 -19.14
N ASN A 24 13.36 13.84 -20.20
CA ASN A 24 12.86 14.31 -21.48
C ASN A 24 11.35 14.63 -21.49
N VAL A 25 10.58 14.23 -20.46
CA VAL A 25 9.13 14.49 -20.41
C VAL A 25 8.86 15.92 -19.96
N VAL A 26 8.12 16.67 -20.76
CA VAL A 26 7.65 18.03 -20.43
C VAL A 26 6.26 17.95 -19.80
N ILE A 27 6.05 18.64 -18.68
CA ILE A 27 4.79 18.63 -17.93
C ILE A 27 3.93 19.83 -18.32
N SER A 28 2.63 19.59 -18.58
CA SER A 28 1.64 20.63 -18.83
C SER A 28 1.44 21.55 -17.62
N THR A 29 0.80 22.70 -17.84
CA THR A 29 0.42 23.62 -16.75
C THR A 29 -0.95 23.33 -16.17
N GLU A 30 -1.83 22.68 -16.94
CA GLU A 30 -3.20 22.34 -16.53
C GLU A 30 -3.25 21.01 -15.77
N GLN A 31 -4.21 20.91 -14.86
CA GLN A 31 -4.51 19.71 -14.08
C GLN A 31 -5.84 19.09 -14.50
N ASP A 32 -5.92 17.76 -14.46
CA ASP A 32 -7.20 17.05 -14.55
C ASP A 32 -8.00 17.14 -13.22
N SER A 33 -9.19 16.54 -13.20
CA SER A 33 -10.06 16.53 -12.01
C SER A 33 -9.48 15.79 -10.79
N ARG A 34 -8.38 15.06 -10.96
CA ARG A 34 -7.65 14.36 -9.89
C ARG A 34 -6.45 15.18 -9.41
N GLY A 35 -6.14 16.30 -10.05
CA GLY A 35 -4.98 17.14 -9.75
C GLY A 35 -3.70 16.72 -10.47
N TYR A 36 -3.78 15.85 -11.48
CA TYR A 36 -2.61 15.38 -12.24
C TYR A 36 -2.36 16.20 -13.49
N PHE A 37 -1.08 16.32 -13.86
CA PHE A 37 -0.62 17.06 -15.03
C PHE A 37 -0.35 16.09 -16.19
N LEU A 38 -0.63 16.49 -17.43
CA LEU A 38 -0.34 15.70 -18.62
C LEU A 38 1.12 15.88 -19.05
N GLY A 39 1.83 14.79 -19.28
CA GLY A 39 3.18 14.79 -19.85
C GLY A 39 3.15 14.79 -21.38
N SER A 40 4.26 15.22 -22.00
CA SER A 40 4.46 15.17 -23.45
C SER A 40 4.46 13.76 -24.04
N ASP A 41 4.60 12.73 -23.19
CA ASP A 41 4.48 11.30 -23.52
C ASP A 41 3.03 10.77 -23.43
N GLY A 42 2.06 11.64 -23.13
CA GLY A 42 0.64 11.30 -23.10
C GLY A 42 0.17 10.62 -21.82
N VAL A 43 0.97 10.60 -20.76
CA VAL A 43 0.60 10.02 -19.45
C VAL A 43 0.43 11.10 -18.39
N TYR A 44 -0.26 10.78 -17.29
CA TYR A 44 -0.48 11.72 -16.19
C TYR A 44 0.63 11.66 -15.14
N TYR A 45 0.86 12.79 -14.46
CA TYR A 45 1.88 12.94 -13.43
C TYR A 45 1.36 13.65 -12.19
N ALA A 46 1.72 13.14 -11.01
CA ALA A 46 1.51 13.82 -9.75
C ALA A 46 2.71 14.68 -9.38
N LYS A 47 2.43 15.96 -9.06
CA LYS A 47 3.42 16.90 -8.53
C LYS A 47 3.53 16.73 -7.01
N VAL A 48 4.74 16.56 -6.50
CA VAL A 48 5.01 16.41 -5.06
C VAL A 48 6.19 17.29 -4.67
N VAL A 49 6.05 18.00 -3.55
CA VAL A 49 7.19 18.60 -2.85
C VAL A 49 7.73 17.54 -1.90
N ALA A 50 8.97 17.08 -2.12
CA ALA A 50 9.51 15.98 -1.33
C ALA A 50 9.67 16.34 0.15
N SER A 51 9.26 15.41 1.00
CA SER A 51 9.34 15.46 2.46
C SER A 51 9.73 14.07 2.98
N GLN A 52 10.88 13.56 2.53
CA GLN A 52 11.40 12.26 2.91
C GLN A 52 11.63 12.15 4.42
N HIS A 53 11.43 10.95 4.94
CA HIS A 53 11.87 10.53 6.26
C HIS A 53 13.31 10.02 6.18
N GLY A 54 14.16 10.39 7.15
CA GLY A 54 15.59 10.03 7.14
C GLY A 54 16.43 10.82 6.14
N SER A 55 17.71 10.46 6.00
CA SER A 55 18.72 11.31 5.36
C SER A 55 19.26 10.83 4.00
N TYR A 56 18.90 9.62 3.53
CA TYR A 56 19.52 9.01 2.34
C TYR A 56 18.57 8.09 1.56
N ASN A 57 17.60 8.65 0.82
CA ASN A 57 16.79 7.88 -0.13
C ASN A 57 17.16 8.23 -1.57
N TYR A 58 17.03 7.24 -2.45
CA TYR A 58 17.24 7.38 -3.89
C TYR A 58 15.99 6.90 -4.63
N PHE A 59 15.69 7.50 -5.77
CA PHE A 59 14.69 6.97 -6.69
C PHE A 59 15.26 5.76 -7.45
N SER A 60 14.37 5.06 -8.17
CA SER A 60 14.71 3.90 -8.99
C SER A 60 15.72 4.23 -10.11
N ASP A 61 15.79 5.49 -10.54
CA ASP A 61 16.77 6.00 -11.50
C ASP A 61 18.15 6.35 -10.87
N GLY A 62 18.31 6.11 -9.56
CA GLY A 62 19.54 6.38 -8.83
C GLY A 62 19.72 7.85 -8.41
N LYS A 63 18.78 8.75 -8.71
CA LYS A 63 18.85 10.14 -8.25
C LYS A 63 18.46 10.26 -6.79
N ARG A 64 19.17 11.11 -6.05
CA ARG A 64 18.91 11.35 -4.63
C ARG A 64 17.60 12.14 -4.44
N VAL A 65 16.80 11.70 -3.48
CA VAL A 65 15.61 12.43 -3.01
C VAL A 65 16.06 13.62 -2.16
N THR A 66 15.60 14.83 -2.50
CA THR A 66 15.97 16.08 -1.81
C THR A 66 14.75 16.78 -1.25
N ASN A 67 14.71 16.99 0.07
CA ASN A 67 13.59 17.68 0.73
C ASN A 67 13.38 19.10 0.19
N GLY A 68 12.11 19.48 0.06
CA GLY A 68 11.69 20.79 -0.46
C GLY A 68 11.77 20.92 -1.99
N VAL A 69 12.32 19.92 -2.70
CA VAL A 69 12.36 19.90 -4.16
C VAL A 69 11.06 19.34 -4.73
N ILE A 70 10.60 19.93 -5.83
CA ILE A 70 9.44 19.44 -6.58
C ILE A 70 9.88 18.30 -7.50
N TYR A 71 9.17 17.19 -7.41
CA TYR A 71 9.27 16.06 -8.33
C TYR A 71 7.91 15.76 -8.95
N TYR A 72 7.94 15.07 -10.10
CA TYR A 72 6.76 14.59 -10.79
C TYR A 72 6.83 13.07 -10.89
N PHE A 73 5.74 12.40 -10.54
CA PHE A 73 5.67 10.94 -10.51
C PHE A 73 4.63 10.45 -11.50
N LYS A 74 5.00 9.49 -12.34
CA LYS A 74 4.13 8.90 -13.34
C LYS A 74 2.95 8.23 -12.64
N VAL A 75 1.75 8.56 -13.10
CA VAL A 75 0.51 7.89 -12.71
C VAL A 75 0.36 6.70 -13.65
N GLU A 76 0.52 5.50 -13.09
CA GLU A 76 0.60 4.28 -13.89
C GLU A 76 -0.19 3.15 -13.24
N PRO A 77 -0.53 2.08 -13.99
CA PRO A 77 -1.32 0.99 -13.47
C PRO A 77 -0.72 0.38 -12.21
N ILE A 78 -1.56 0.13 -11.20
CA ILE A 78 -1.11 -0.51 -9.97
C ILE A 78 -0.97 -2.00 -10.24
N LYS A 79 0.19 -2.57 -9.91
CA LYS A 79 0.45 -4.01 -9.99
C LYS A 79 -0.01 -4.71 -8.73
N TRP A 80 -0.89 -5.70 -8.90
CA TRP A 80 -1.44 -6.51 -7.82
C TRP A 80 -1.11 -7.98 -8.02
N ARG A 81 -0.70 -8.68 -6.97
CA ARG A 81 -0.57 -10.14 -6.95
C ARG A 81 -1.88 -10.76 -6.49
N ILE A 82 -2.32 -11.81 -7.19
CA ILE A 82 -3.47 -12.62 -6.80
C ILE A 82 -3.05 -13.48 -5.59
N LEU A 83 -3.73 -13.31 -4.46
CA LEU A 83 -3.54 -14.13 -3.26
C LEU A 83 -4.46 -15.35 -3.24
N ASN A 84 -5.69 -15.16 -3.71
CA ASN A 84 -6.69 -16.20 -3.80
C ASN A 84 -7.69 -15.84 -4.90
N GLU A 85 -8.16 -16.87 -5.61
CA GLU A 85 -9.11 -16.74 -6.70
C GLU A 85 -10.11 -17.90 -6.61
N GLY A 86 -11.38 -17.58 -6.81
CA GLY A 86 -12.46 -18.55 -6.77
C GLY A 86 -13.80 -17.89 -7.05
N SER A 87 -14.74 -18.65 -7.60
CA SER A 87 -16.12 -18.17 -7.84
C SER A 87 -16.24 -16.87 -8.66
N GLY A 88 -15.30 -16.63 -9.57
CA GLY A 88 -15.28 -15.40 -10.38
C GLY A 88 -14.79 -14.16 -9.62
N GLU A 89 -14.11 -14.32 -8.49
CA GLU A 89 -13.55 -13.24 -7.69
C GLU A 89 -12.06 -13.49 -7.40
N ALA A 90 -11.31 -12.42 -7.17
CA ALA A 90 -9.93 -12.49 -6.70
C ALA A 90 -9.69 -11.55 -5.52
N LEU A 91 -9.04 -12.07 -4.48
CA LEU A 91 -8.33 -11.26 -3.48
C LEU A 91 -6.94 -10.92 -4.04
N ILE A 92 -6.66 -9.63 -4.15
CA ILE A 92 -5.41 -9.12 -4.71
C ILE A 92 -4.69 -8.20 -3.73
N LEU A 93 -3.35 -8.21 -3.76
CA LEU A 93 -2.46 -7.42 -2.90
C LEU A 93 -1.50 -6.59 -3.75
N CYS A 94 -1.34 -5.32 -3.41
CA CYS A 94 -0.41 -4.45 -4.12
C CYS A 94 1.04 -4.97 -3.99
N GLU A 95 1.81 -4.91 -5.07
CA GLU A 95 3.19 -5.41 -5.09
C GLU A 95 4.24 -4.38 -4.65
N SER A 96 3.83 -3.14 -4.40
CA SER A 96 4.68 -2.06 -3.90
C SER A 96 4.07 -1.37 -2.68
N ILE A 97 4.91 -0.72 -1.88
CA ILE A 97 4.45 0.30 -0.95
C ILE A 97 4.07 1.52 -1.79
N ILE A 98 2.76 1.77 -1.90
CA ILE A 98 2.20 2.74 -2.87
C ILE A 98 2.16 4.16 -2.30
N ALA A 99 2.10 4.29 -0.97
CA ALA A 99 2.07 5.54 -0.22
C ALA A 99 2.58 5.28 1.21
N ASN A 100 2.80 6.33 1.99
CA ASN A 100 2.99 6.26 3.44
C ASN A 100 1.85 6.99 4.16
N LYS A 101 1.37 6.37 5.23
CA LYS A 101 0.36 6.92 6.15
C LYS A 101 0.66 6.43 7.55
N ARG A 102 0.40 7.27 8.55
CA ARG A 102 0.24 6.75 9.91
C ARG A 102 -1.00 5.88 9.96
N TYR A 103 -1.01 4.93 10.88
CA TYR A 103 -2.16 4.08 11.10
C TYR A 103 -3.32 4.93 11.64
N ASP A 104 -3.05 5.65 12.73
CA ASP A 104 -3.96 6.59 13.40
C ASP A 104 -3.18 7.41 14.43
N ASP A 105 -3.84 8.33 15.11
CA ASP A 105 -3.33 9.04 16.28
C ASP A 105 -4.48 9.34 17.27
N PRO A 106 -4.61 8.62 18.41
CA PRO A 106 -3.64 7.72 19.03
C PRO A 106 -4.01 6.22 18.97
N SER A 107 -5.06 5.79 18.27
CA SER A 107 -5.67 4.46 18.48
C SER A 107 -5.17 3.37 17.52
N ASN A 108 -5.12 2.11 17.97
CA ASN A 108 -4.90 0.95 17.10
C ASN A 108 -6.20 0.28 16.63
N ASN A 109 -7.34 0.95 16.82
CA ASN A 109 -8.62 0.47 16.34
C ASN A 109 -8.76 0.68 14.83
N TYR A 110 -8.67 -0.40 14.06
CA TYR A 110 -8.72 -0.33 12.60
C TYR A 110 -10.00 0.31 12.05
N LYS A 111 -11.16 0.00 12.66
CA LYS A 111 -12.47 0.47 12.19
C LYS A 111 -12.55 2.00 12.12
N GLU A 112 -12.00 2.66 13.13
CA GLU A 112 -12.02 4.12 13.28
C GLU A 112 -10.71 4.79 12.81
N SER A 113 -9.75 4.00 12.31
CA SER A 113 -8.42 4.50 11.96
C SER A 113 -8.41 5.45 10.75
N GLU A 114 -7.52 6.44 10.82
CA GLU A 114 -7.23 7.33 9.69
C GLU A 114 -6.80 6.58 8.43
N ILE A 115 -6.01 5.52 8.56
CA ILE A 115 -5.54 4.74 7.41
C ILE A 115 -6.69 4.04 6.69
N ARG A 116 -7.68 3.51 7.42
CA ARG A 116 -8.88 2.89 6.83
C ARG A 116 -9.73 3.93 6.10
N ALA A 117 -9.91 5.11 6.71
CA ALA A 117 -10.63 6.22 6.09
C ALA A 117 -9.95 6.65 4.79
N TRP A 118 -8.61 6.81 4.80
CA TRP A 118 -7.83 7.15 3.61
C TRP A 118 -7.96 6.09 2.49
N LEU A 119 -7.89 4.80 2.83
CA LEU A 119 -8.02 3.69 1.86
C LEU A 119 -9.38 3.69 1.15
N ASN A 120 -10.46 3.89 1.91
CA ASN A 120 -11.82 3.74 1.40
C ASN A 120 -12.44 5.01 0.82
N ASP A 121 -11.79 6.16 1.04
CA ASP A 121 -12.16 7.43 0.45
C ASP A 121 -11.11 7.92 -0.56
N GLN A 122 -10.08 8.62 -0.08
CA GLN A 122 -9.10 9.29 -0.96
C GLN A 122 -8.41 8.34 -1.93
N PHE A 123 -7.85 7.22 -1.44
CA PHE A 123 -7.16 6.26 -2.30
C PHE A 123 -8.11 5.63 -3.31
N TYR A 124 -9.23 5.06 -2.84
CA TYR A 124 -10.23 4.43 -3.70
C TYR A 124 -10.78 5.38 -4.78
N ASN A 125 -11.03 6.64 -4.42
CA ASN A 125 -11.58 7.62 -5.35
C ASN A 125 -10.56 8.12 -6.37
N THR A 126 -9.28 8.12 -6.00
CA THR A 126 -8.17 8.55 -6.87
C THR A 126 -7.68 7.42 -7.78
N ALA A 127 -7.58 6.20 -7.25
CA ALA A 127 -6.94 5.08 -7.92
C ALA A 127 -7.81 4.40 -8.97
N PHE A 128 -9.14 4.45 -8.83
CA PHE A 128 -10.04 3.68 -9.68
C PHE A 128 -11.03 4.59 -10.44
N THR A 129 -11.18 4.35 -11.74
CA THR A 129 -12.23 4.98 -12.55
C THR A 129 -13.63 4.48 -12.16
N ASN A 130 -14.69 5.20 -12.54
CA ASN A 130 -16.06 4.79 -12.24
C ASN A 130 -16.42 3.39 -12.76
N LEU A 131 -15.88 2.97 -13.91
CA LEU A 131 -16.09 1.62 -14.43
C LEU A 131 -15.29 0.57 -13.65
N GLN A 132 -14.04 0.86 -13.30
CA GLN A 132 -13.23 -0.03 -12.46
C GLN A 132 -13.85 -0.21 -11.06
N LYS A 133 -14.40 0.85 -10.49
CA LYS A 133 -15.11 0.81 -9.20
C LYS A 133 -16.25 -0.22 -9.18
N GLN A 134 -16.88 -0.53 -10.31
CA GLN A 134 -17.94 -1.56 -10.41
C GLN A 134 -17.40 -3.00 -10.26
N LEU A 135 -16.11 -3.22 -10.49
CA LEU A 135 -15.46 -4.51 -10.25
C LEU A 135 -15.05 -4.69 -8.79
N VAL A 136 -14.86 -3.60 -8.04
CA VAL A 136 -14.43 -3.68 -6.64
C VAL A 136 -15.58 -4.18 -5.76
N ILE A 137 -15.29 -5.18 -4.94
CA ILE A 137 -16.26 -5.83 -4.06
C ILE A 137 -16.11 -5.24 -2.65
N THR A 138 -17.19 -4.67 -2.12
CA THR A 138 -17.28 -4.36 -0.69
C THR A 138 -17.21 -5.66 0.09
N THR A 139 -16.15 -5.83 0.88
CA THR A 139 -15.79 -7.07 1.55
C THR A 139 -16.02 -6.91 3.05
N GLU A 140 -16.68 -7.88 3.68
CA GLU A 140 -16.62 -7.99 5.13
C GLU A 140 -15.20 -8.39 5.55
N VAL A 141 -14.52 -7.51 6.26
CA VAL A 141 -13.14 -7.68 6.71
C VAL A 141 -13.15 -8.11 8.17
N ASP A 142 -12.57 -9.29 8.44
CA ASP A 142 -12.42 -9.82 9.80
C ASP A 142 -11.40 -9.00 10.59
N ASN A 143 -11.88 -8.36 11.66
CA ASN A 143 -11.10 -7.61 12.65
C ASN A 143 -11.20 -8.23 14.06
N SER A 144 -11.76 -9.43 14.15
CA SER A 144 -11.89 -10.17 15.41
C SER A 144 -10.55 -10.57 16.00
N VAL A 145 -10.56 -11.09 17.23
CA VAL A 145 -9.38 -11.61 17.93
C VAL A 145 -8.60 -12.62 17.07
N TYR A 146 -9.30 -13.48 16.32
CA TYR A 146 -8.69 -14.47 15.45
C TYR A 146 -7.73 -13.84 14.44
N SER A 147 -8.18 -12.77 13.75
CA SER A 147 -7.41 -12.05 12.73
C SER A 147 -6.08 -11.51 13.25
N THR A 148 -5.98 -11.24 14.57
CA THR A 148 -4.81 -10.62 15.19
C THR A 148 -3.65 -11.59 15.45
N GLY A 149 -3.93 -12.90 15.40
CA GLY A 149 -2.97 -13.96 15.70
C GLY A 149 -2.72 -14.23 17.18
N TYR A 150 -3.33 -13.45 18.08
CA TYR A 150 -3.10 -13.52 19.52
C TYR A 150 -4.44 -13.56 20.24
N ASP A 151 -4.61 -14.52 21.14
CA ASP A 151 -5.82 -14.72 21.93
C ASP A 151 -5.44 -14.85 23.41
N PRO A 152 -5.93 -13.97 24.30
CA PRO A 152 -6.82 -12.84 24.02
C PRO A 152 -6.08 -11.65 23.39
N ASN A 153 -6.82 -10.83 22.64
CA ASN A 153 -6.38 -9.51 22.22
C ASN A 153 -7.49 -8.49 22.44
N ALA A 154 -7.37 -7.71 23.51
CA ALA A 154 -8.37 -6.73 23.93
C ALA A 154 -8.52 -5.53 22.97
N TYR A 155 -7.63 -5.39 21.98
CA TYR A 155 -7.64 -4.30 21.02
C TYR A 155 -8.22 -4.68 19.66
N ALA A 156 -8.67 -5.93 19.49
CA ALA A 156 -9.51 -6.30 18.37
C ALA A 156 -10.76 -5.39 18.29
N CYS A 157 -11.30 -5.20 17.10
CA CYS A 157 -12.46 -4.34 16.89
C CYS A 157 -13.52 -5.04 16.05
N GLU A 158 -14.67 -4.39 15.87
CA GLU A 158 -15.75 -4.93 15.04
C GLU A 158 -15.31 -5.08 13.57
N ASN A 159 -15.88 -6.07 12.89
CA ASN A 159 -15.70 -6.24 11.46
C ASN A 159 -16.17 -4.99 10.70
N THR A 160 -15.55 -4.77 9.54
CA THR A 160 -15.84 -3.64 8.66
C THR A 160 -16.28 -4.11 7.28
N PHE A 161 -16.92 -3.22 6.51
CA PHE A 161 -17.26 -3.46 5.12
C PHE A 161 -16.44 -2.52 4.23
N ASP A 162 -15.33 -3.04 3.71
CA ASP A 162 -14.28 -2.24 3.07
C ASP A 162 -14.17 -2.55 1.58
N LYS A 163 -13.91 -1.52 0.78
CA LYS A 163 -13.58 -1.65 -0.64
C LYS A 163 -12.09 -1.89 -0.85
N VAL A 164 -11.27 -1.25 -0.01
CA VAL A 164 -9.82 -1.40 0.03
C VAL A 164 -9.41 -1.51 1.50
N PHE A 165 -8.54 -2.45 1.83
CA PHE A 165 -8.13 -2.74 3.20
C PHE A 165 -6.65 -3.12 3.29
N LEU A 166 -6.13 -3.18 4.50
CA LEU A 166 -4.82 -3.80 4.79
C LEU A 166 -5.00 -5.25 5.17
N LEU A 167 -4.05 -6.12 4.85
CA LEU A 167 -4.05 -7.49 5.36
C LEU A 167 -3.88 -7.53 6.89
N SER A 168 -4.40 -8.59 7.51
CA SER A 168 -4.23 -8.92 8.92
C SER A 168 -2.99 -9.77 9.13
N TYR A 169 -2.62 -9.96 10.40
CA TYR A 169 -1.61 -10.95 10.81
C TYR A 169 -1.93 -12.33 10.22
N ARG A 170 -3.16 -12.81 10.36
CA ARG A 170 -3.53 -14.15 9.88
C ARG A 170 -3.37 -14.31 8.37
N GLU A 171 -3.70 -13.29 7.60
CA GLU A 171 -3.60 -13.34 6.14
C GLU A 171 -2.14 -13.29 5.66
N VAL A 172 -1.27 -12.50 6.31
CA VAL A 172 0.17 -12.50 5.97
C VAL A 172 0.92 -13.72 6.52
N THR A 173 0.28 -14.53 7.37
CA THR A 173 0.78 -15.84 7.79
C THR A 173 0.02 -16.99 7.13
N ASN A 174 -0.73 -16.74 6.05
CA ASN A 174 -1.50 -17.77 5.36
C ASN A 174 -0.69 -18.41 4.23
N SER A 175 -0.31 -19.68 4.39
CA SER A 175 0.44 -20.43 3.38
C SER A 175 -0.32 -20.64 2.07
N SER A 176 -1.66 -20.65 2.09
CA SER A 176 -2.46 -20.71 0.88
C SER A 176 -2.37 -19.43 0.03
N TYR A 177 -1.92 -18.31 0.61
CA TYR A 177 -1.66 -17.05 -0.11
C TYR A 177 -0.19 -16.92 -0.56
N GLY A 178 0.59 -17.99 -0.38
CA GLY A 178 2.01 -18.03 -0.71
C GLY A 178 2.92 -17.37 0.32
N PHE A 179 2.43 -17.10 1.53
CA PHE A 179 3.25 -16.60 2.64
C PHE A 179 3.78 -17.73 3.51
N SER A 180 4.86 -17.48 4.26
CA SER A 180 5.25 -18.36 5.35
C SER A 180 4.15 -18.42 6.41
N SER A 181 3.97 -19.56 7.07
CA SER A 181 3.10 -19.66 8.25
C SER A 181 3.77 -19.10 9.51
N ASP A 182 5.09 -18.94 9.50
CA ASP A 182 5.87 -18.34 10.58
C ASP A 182 6.04 -16.83 10.33
N SER A 183 5.54 -16.02 11.25
CA SER A 183 5.61 -14.55 11.20
C SER A 183 7.03 -13.98 11.34
N SER A 184 7.96 -14.79 11.84
CA SER A 184 9.37 -14.46 12.06
C SER A 184 10.32 -15.12 11.05
N ALA A 185 9.80 -15.96 10.16
CA ALA A 185 10.58 -16.55 9.09
C ALA A 185 10.86 -15.55 7.96
N TYR A 186 12.01 -15.72 7.32
CA TYR A 186 12.35 -14.98 6.11
C TYR A 186 11.35 -15.33 5.01
N ASP A 187 10.70 -14.30 4.45
CA ASP A 187 9.64 -14.47 3.45
C ASP A 187 9.66 -13.31 2.46
N THR A 188 10.13 -13.59 1.24
CA THR A 188 10.20 -12.59 0.16
C THR A 188 8.82 -12.14 -0.31
N ALA A 189 7.76 -12.92 -0.11
CA ALA A 189 6.41 -12.53 -0.50
C ALA A 189 5.87 -11.37 0.35
N ARG A 190 6.35 -11.24 1.60
CA ARG A 190 6.03 -10.14 2.53
C ARG A 190 6.91 -8.90 2.35
N GLN A 191 8.04 -9.04 1.67
CA GLN A 191 8.91 -7.90 1.36
C GLN A 191 8.25 -7.04 0.28
N LYS A 192 8.26 -5.72 0.48
CA LYS A 192 7.67 -4.76 -0.45
C LYS A 192 8.61 -3.58 -0.66
N VAL A 193 8.91 -3.34 -1.92
CA VAL A 193 9.71 -2.21 -2.38
C VAL A 193 8.86 -0.94 -2.33
N THR A 194 9.44 0.15 -1.86
CA THR A 194 8.85 1.49 -1.90
C THR A 194 8.80 2.01 -3.32
N SER A 195 7.66 2.56 -3.75
CA SER A 195 7.59 3.34 -4.99
C SER A 195 8.40 4.64 -4.84
N ASP A 196 8.87 5.21 -5.95
CA ASP A 196 9.60 6.48 -5.90
C ASP A 196 8.73 7.60 -5.33
N TYR A 197 7.44 7.61 -5.68
CA TYR A 197 6.44 8.48 -5.08
C TYR A 197 6.41 8.34 -3.54
N SER A 198 6.31 7.10 -3.03
CA SER A 198 6.22 6.87 -1.60
C SER A 198 7.50 7.31 -0.86
N ARG A 199 8.69 7.14 -1.46
CA ARG A 199 9.96 7.63 -0.91
C ARG A 199 9.97 9.16 -0.80
N ALA A 200 9.46 9.85 -1.82
CA ALA A 200 9.37 11.31 -1.81
C ALA A 200 8.37 11.86 -0.79
N THR A 201 7.28 11.11 -0.51
CA THR A 201 6.27 11.51 0.49
C THR A 201 6.58 11.09 1.91
N GLY A 202 7.67 10.34 2.13
CA GLY A 202 8.20 10.04 3.46
C GLY A 202 8.15 8.58 3.89
N ALA A 203 7.85 7.63 3.00
CA ALA A 203 8.01 6.21 3.28
C ALA A 203 9.48 5.90 3.61
N ASP A 204 9.71 5.26 4.75
CA ASP A 204 11.05 4.80 5.10
C ASP A 204 11.46 3.61 4.24
N THR A 205 12.72 3.59 3.82
CA THR A 205 13.27 2.56 2.96
C THR A 205 14.70 2.23 3.36
N THR A 206 15.05 0.95 3.30
CA THR A 206 16.42 0.53 3.58
C THR A 206 17.31 0.73 2.36
N THR A 207 18.51 1.26 2.60
CA THR A 207 19.59 1.37 1.61
C THR A 207 20.63 0.26 1.76
N SER A 208 20.40 -0.69 2.67
CA SER A 208 21.32 -1.80 2.93
C SER A 208 20.94 -3.03 2.13
N SER A 209 21.93 -3.66 1.50
CA SER A 209 21.80 -5.01 0.94
C SER A 209 21.57 -6.04 2.06
N PRO A 210 20.75 -7.09 1.86
CA PRO A 210 20.07 -7.49 0.62
C PRO A 210 18.69 -6.86 0.40
N TYR A 211 18.23 -5.99 1.30
CA TYR A 211 16.85 -5.51 1.33
C TYR A 211 16.64 -4.17 0.61
N TYR A 212 17.62 -3.69 -0.15
CA TYR A 212 17.64 -2.35 -0.74
C TYR A 212 16.29 -1.98 -1.39
N GLY A 213 15.72 -0.84 -1.01
CA GLY A 213 14.43 -0.35 -1.53
C GLY A 213 13.21 -0.86 -0.77
N ASN A 214 13.32 -1.92 0.04
CA ASN A 214 12.23 -2.41 0.87
C ASN A 214 11.89 -1.40 1.97
N GLY A 215 10.62 -1.29 2.32
CA GLY A 215 10.13 -0.45 3.40
C GLY A 215 9.36 -1.23 4.46
N PHE A 216 8.86 -0.48 5.43
CA PHE A 216 7.91 -0.99 6.42
C PHE A 216 6.49 -0.84 5.88
N TRP A 217 5.57 -1.76 6.19
CA TRP A 217 4.16 -1.58 5.81
C TRP A 217 3.17 -2.11 6.82
N TRP A 218 2.08 -1.37 7.01
CA TRP A 218 1.07 -1.65 8.03
C TRP A 218 0.23 -2.89 7.73
N LEU A 219 -0.12 -3.62 8.79
CA LEU A 219 -1.24 -4.55 8.83
C LEU A 219 -2.42 -3.90 9.55
N ARG A 220 -3.64 -4.34 9.27
CA ARG A 220 -4.81 -3.89 10.05
C ARG A 220 -4.80 -4.40 11.48
N SER A 221 -4.07 -5.47 11.77
CA SER A 221 -4.10 -6.11 13.10
C SER A 221 -3.43 -5.25 14.18
N PRO A 222 -4.09 -5.02 15.32
CA PRO A 222 -3.52 -4.29 16.45
C PRO A 222 -2.45 -5.11 17.17
N GLY A 223 -1.54 -4.42 17.87
CA GLY A 223 -0.69 -5.04 18.88
C GLY A 223 -1.49 -5.35 20.15
N SER A 224 -1.18 -6.44 20.84
CA SER A 224 -1.94 -6.92 22.00
C SER A 224 -1.53 -6.28 23.34
N SER A 225 -0.41 -5.55 23.39
CA SER A 225 0.13 -5.03 24.65
C SER A 225 -0.27 -3.58 24.97
N ASN A 226 -0.68 -2.78 23.99
CA ASN A 226 -1.09 -1.38 24.19
C ASN A 226 -2.00 -0.91 23.03
N SER A 227 -2.96 -0.02 23.31
CA SER A 227 -3.84 0.61 22.32
C SER A 227 -3.12 1.54 21.35
N LEU A 228 -1.84 1.86 21.58
CA LEU A 228 -1.06 2.79 20.76
C LEU A 228 -0.18 2.09 19.71
N ILE A 229 -0.29 0.77 19.56
CA ILE A 229 0.55 -0.01 18.64
C ILE A 229 -0.25 -0.89 17.69
N ALA A 230 0.19 -0.93 16.44
CA ALA A 230 -0.34 -1.80 15.39
C ALA A 230 0.78 -2.67 14.80
N ARG A 231 0.40 -3.76 14.12
CA ARG A 231 1.36 -4.64 13.47
C ARG A 231 1.80 -4.07 12.12
N TYR A 232 3.04 -4.33 11.77
CA TYR A 232 3.59 -4.00 10.46
C TYR A 232 4.59 -5.07 10.03
N LEU A 233 4.95 -5.09 8.75
CA LEU A 233 6.05 -5.89 8.21
C LEU A 233 7.28 -5.03 8.07
N ASN A 234 8.43 -5.51 8.52
CA ASN A 234 9.70 -4.81 8.30
C ASN A 234 10.26 -5.06 6.89
N ASN A 235 11.39 -4.41 6.58
CA ASN A 235 12.07 -4.53 5.30
C ASN A 235 12.53 -5.96 4.92
N ALA A 236 12.60 -6.88 5.89
CA ALA A 236 12.95 -8.29 5.69
C ALA A 236 11.73 -9.22 5.57
N GLY A 237 10.51 -8.70 5.80
CA GLY A 237 9.27 -9.48 5.76
C GLY A 237 8.88 -10.11 7.11
N TYR A 238 9.45 -9.67 8.22
CA TYR A 238 9.05 -10.10 9.57
C TYR A 238 7.91 -9.25 10.11
N VAL A 239 6.98 -9.88 10.83
CA VAL A 239 5.90 -9.15 11.49
C VAL A 239 6.39 -8.58 12.83
N TYR A 240 6.24 -7.27 13.00
CA TYR A 240 6.57 -6.52 14.22
C TYR A 240 5.37 -5.67 14.67
N ILE A 241 5.56 -4.95 15.78
CA ILE A 241 4.62 -3.97 16.33
C ILE A 241 5.29 -2.60 16.38
N GLY A 242 4.55 -1.54 16.09
CA GLY A 242 5.04 -0.16 16.08
C GLY A 242 3.97 0.84 16.47
N ALA A 243 4.39 2.05 16.85
CA ALA A 243 3.48 3.10 17.27
C ALA A 243 2.59 3.53 16.10
N VAL A 244 1.29 3.63 16.35
CA VAL A 244 0.28 3.93 15.30
C VAL A 244 0.52 5.27 14.60
N ASN A 245 1.18 6.21 15.28
CA ASN A 245 1.45 7.54 14.76
C ASN A 245 2.69 7.62 13.82
N TYR A 246 3.39 6.51 13.56
CA TYR A 246 4.51 6.51 12.62
C TYR A 246 4.05 6.84 11.19
N THR A 247 4.42 8.03 10.73
CA THR A 247 4.05 8.54 9.40
C THR A 247 4.89 7.97 8.26
N TYR A 248 6.00 7.30 8.59
CA TYR A 248 6.96 6.76 7.63
C TYR A 248 6.69 5.30 7.24
N ASN A 249 5.74 4.64 7.90
CA ASN A 249 5.31 3.31 7.51
C ASN A 249 4.47 3.38 6.23
N GLY A 250 4.73 2.43 5.35
CA GLY A 250 4.09 2.28 4.06
C GLY A 250 2.69 1.68 4.13
N VAL A 251 1.98 1.84 3.02
CA VAL A 251 0.67 1.26 2.78
C VAL A 251 0.79 0.29 1.61
N VAL A 252 0.37 -0.96 1.84
CA VAL A 252 0.27 -2.00 0.81
C VAL A 252 -1.20 -2.43 0.77
N PRO A 253 -2.02 -1.82 -0.09
CA PRO A 253 -3.45 -2.09 -0.12
C PRO A 253 -3.76 -3.51 -0.62
N ALA A 254 -4.89 -4.03 -0.19
CA ALA A 254 -5.54 -5.22 -0.71
C ALA A 254 -7.02 -4.91 -1.01
N LEU A 255 -7.60 -5.64 -1.97
CA LEU A 255 -9.04 -5.60 -2.22
C LEU A 255 -9.51 -6.89 -2.87
N LYS A 256 -10.84 -7.10 -2.89
CA LYS A 256 -11.47 -8.11 -3.73
C LYS A 256 -12.03 -7.47 -4.98
N ILE A 257 -11.83 -8.13 -6.12
CA ILE A 257 -12.43 -7.74 -7.40
C ILE A 257 -13.22 -8.89 -8.02
N LYS A 258 -14.25 -8.55 -8.80
CA LYS A 258 -14.86 -9.46 -9.76
C LYS A 258 -13.90 -9.68 -10.91
N LEU A 259 -13.74 -10.93 -11.29
CA LEU A 259 -13.08 -11.35 -12.51
C LEU A 259 -14.15 -11.53 -13.59
N ASN A 260 -13.87 -10.95 -14.75
CA ASN A 260 -14.66 -11.16 -15.96
C ASN A 260 -14.26 -12.46 -16.64
#